data_AF-A0A960D0K3-F1
#
_entry.id   AF-A0A960D0K3-F1
#
_cell.length_a   1.000
_cell.length_b   1.000
_cell.length_c   1.000
_cell.angle_alpha   90.00
_cell.angle_beta   90.00
_cell.angle_gamma   90.00
#
_symmetry.space_group_name_H-M   'P 1'
#
loop_
_entity.id
_entity.type
_entity.pdbx_description
1 polymer ?
#
loop_
_entity_poly.entity_id
_entity_poly.type
_entity_poly.pdbx_seq_one_letter_code
_entity_poly.pdbx_strand_id
1 'polypeptide(L)' 'AEYCFAGTLVSHKCRVPLLYRFEMMGTAEDVEAVRAELAEFWKDEQCHQRSQLLSL' A
#
# COMPACT_ATOMS: atom_id res chain seq x y z
N ALA A 1 7.95 -19.17 -5.67
CA ALA A 1 8.07 -17.70 -5.60
C ALA A 1 7.03 -17.18 -4.63
N GLU A 2 7.42 -16.90 -3.38
CA GLU A 2 6.49 -16.64 -2.26
C GLU A 2 6.76 -15.30 -1.54
N TYR A 3 7.76 -14.55 -1.99
CA TYR A 3 8.13 -13.27 -1.38
C TYR A 3 6.92 -12.32 -1.32
N CYS A 4 6.63 -11.79 -0.12
CA CYS A 4 5.49 -10.90 0.21
C CYS A 4 4.11 -11.36 -0.28
N PHE A 5 3.84 -12.67 -0.41
CA PHE A 5 2.54 -13.15 -0.88
C PHE A 5 1.36 -12.71 0.00
N ALA A 6 1.59 -12.53 1.31
CA ALA A 6 0.58 -12.02 2.23
C ALA A 6 0.00 -10.66 1.79
N GLY A 7 0.84 -9.74 1.28
CA GLY A 7 0.40 -8.44 0.79
C GLY A 7 -0.55 -8.56 -0.39
N THR A 8 -0.25 -9.45 -1.34
CA THR A 8 -1.14 -9.76 -2.48
C THR A 8 -2.49 -10.31 -2.00
N LEU A 9 -2.48 -11.22 -1.03
CA LEU A 9 -3.71 -11.82 -0.51
C LEU A 9 -4.60 -10.80 0.20
N VAL A 10 -4.00 -9.92 1.02
CA VAL A 10 -4.73 -8.83 1.70
C VAL A 10 -5.29 -7.84 0.69
N SER A 11 -4.47 -7.42 -0.28
CA SER A 11 -4.91 -6.52 -1.35
C SER A 11 -6.11 -7.06 -2.11
N HIS A 12 -6.08 -8.35 -2.47
CA HIS A 12 -7.17 -9.03 -3.15
C HIS A 12 -8.43 -9.14 -2.26
N LYS A 13 -8.29 -9.60 -1.01
CA LYS A 13 -9.44 -9.84 -0.11
C LYS A 13 -10.13 -8.53 0.29
N CYS A 14 -9.36 -7.54 0.69
CA CYS A 14 -9.88 -6.28 1.21
C CYS A 14 -10.15 -5.26 0.11
N ARG A 15 -9.80 -5.57 -1.14
CA ARG A 15 -9.86 -4.64 -2.27
C ARG A 15 -9.15 -3.35 -1.88
N VAL A 16 -7.88 -3.43 -1.49
CA VAL A 16 -7.01 -2.27 -1.23
C VAL A 16 -5.75 -2.41 -2.08
N PRO A 17 -5.14 -1.31 -2.56
CA PRO A 17 -3.93 -1.41 -3.37
C PRO A 17 -2.75 -1.92 -2.52
N LEU A 18 -1.90 -2.75 -3.12
CA LEU A 18 -0.59 -3.08 -2.58
C LEU A 18 0.40 -2.01 -3.04
N LEU A 19 0.87 -1.19 -2.11
CA LEU A 19 1.74 -0.05 -2.41
C LEU A 19 3.21 -0.51 -2.59
N TYR A 20 3.78 -1.15 -1.57
CA TYR A 20 5.20 -1.49 -1.56
C TYR A 20 5.51 -2.87 -0.96
N ARG A 21 6.71 -3.40 -1.24
CA ARG A 21 7.23 -4.69 -0.74
C ARG A 21 8.73 -4.56 -0.41
N PHE A 22 9.14 -4.97 0.78
CA PHE A 22 10.55 -4.96 1.22
C PHE A 22 10.92 -6.22 2.02
N GLU A 23 12.22 -6.50 2.16
CA GLU A 23 12.76 -7.71 2.80
C GLU A 23 13.22 -7.44 4.24
N MET A 24 12.91 -8.37 5.16
CA MET A 24 13.32 -8.31 6.57
C MET A 24 12.97 -6.97 7.24
N MET A 25 13.99 -6.19 7.64
CA MET A 25 13.83 -4.87 8.28
C MET A 25 13.74 -3.73 7.27
N GLY A 26 13.97 -4.01 5.97
CA GLY A 26 14.10 -3.02 4.91
C GLY A 26 15.46 -2.33 4.89
N THR A 27 15.74 -1.60 3.81
CA THR A 27 16.92 -0.76 3.63
C THR A 27 16.57 0.74 3.73
N ALA A 28 17.58 1.60 3.69
CA ALA A 28 17.35 3.04 3.64
C ALA A 28 16.58 3.44 2.36
N GLU A 29 16.82 2.76 1.26
CA GLU A 29 16.13 2.98 -0.02
C GLU A 29 14.65 2.59 0.07
N ASP A 30 14.32 1.48 0.76
CA ASP A 30 12.93 1.09 1.01
C ASP A 30 12.18 2.17 1.81
N VAL A 31 12.85 2.76 2.80
CA VAL A 31 12.29 3.86 3.61
C VAL A 31 11.98 5.07 2.74
N GLU A 32 12.92 5.50 1.90
CA GLU A 32 12.71 6.65 1.02
C GLU A 32 11.63 6.38 -0.03
N ALA A 33 11.61 5.17 -0.62
CA ALA A 33 10.59 4.77 -1.58
C ALA A 33 9.18 4.79 -0.97
N VAL A 34 9.01 4.19 0.21
CA VAL A 34 7.72 4.18 0.92
C VAL A 34 7.30 5.60 1.28
N ARG A 35 8.21 6.45 1.78
CA ARG A 35 7.88 7.85 2.11
C ARG A 35 7.41 8.64 0.90
N ALA A 36 8.09 8.48 -0.24
CA ALA A 36 7.72 9.16 -1.48
C ALA A 36 6.36 8.67 -1.99
N GLU A 37 6.11 7.36 -1.97
CA GLU A 37 4.84 6.78 -2.42
C GLU A 37 3.66 7.20 -1.52
N LEU A 38 3.86 7.20 -0.20
CA LEU A 38 2.86 7.70 0.75
C LEU A 38 2.62 9.22 0.62
N ALA A 39 3.62 10.00 0.19
CA ALA A 39 3.39 11.43 -0.06
C ALA A 39 2.48 11.66 -1.27
N GLU A 40 2.59 10.83 -2.32
CA GLU A 40 1.76 10.93 -3.52
C GLU A 40 0.37 10.31 -3.34
N PHE A 41 0.26 9.13 -2.73
CA PHE A 41 -1.03 8.45 -2.57
C PHE A 41 -2.05 9.28 -1.78
N TRP A 42 -1.60 10.13 -0.85
CA TRP A 42 -2.46 10.96 -0.01
C TRP A 42 -2.93 12.22 -0.74
N LYS A 43 -2.30 12.59 -1.85
CA LYS A 43 -2.73 13.71 -2.70
C LYS A 43 -3.84 13.29 -3.66
N ASP A 44 -3.95 11.99 -3.95
CA ASP A 44 -4.92 11.46 -4.91
C ASP A 44 -6.32 11.36 -4.28
N GLU A 45 -7.35 11.85 -4.98
CA GLU A 45 -8.75 11.84 -4.51
C GLU A 45 -9.26 10.43 -4.23
N GLN A 46 -8.66 9.41 -4.87
CA GLN A 46 -8.98 7.99 -4.64
C GLN A 46 -8.77 7.55 -3.18
N CYS A 47 -7.81 8.14 -2.46
CA CYS A 47 -7.61 7.90 -1.03
C CYS A 47 -8.86 8.29 -0.22
N HIS A 48 -9.48 9.41 -0.59
CA HIS A 48 -10.67 9.95 0.09
C HIS A 48 -11.97 9.26 -0.34
N GLN A 49 -12.06 8.77 -1.57
CA GLN A 49 -13.30 8.17 -2.09
C GLN A 49 -13.62 6.78 -1.50
N ARG A 50 -12.60 6.00 -1.10
CA ARG A 50 -12.79 4.66 -0.52
C ARG A 50 -13.32 4.68 0.91
N SER A 51 -13.05 5.73 1.69
CA SER A 51 -13.62 5.86 3.04
C SER A 51 -15.13 6.14 3.01
N GLN A 52 -15.62 6.80 1.96
CA GLN A 52 -17.03 7.15 1.78
C GLN A 52 -17.91 5.97 1.32
N LEU A 53 -17.33 4.95 0.67
CA LEU A 53 -18.05 3.75 0.22
C LEU A 53 -18.26 2.70 1.32
N LEU A 54 -17.54 2.80 2.44
CA LEU A 54 -17.72 1.94 3.62
C LEU A 54 -18.70 2.55 4.66
N SER A 55 -19.24 3.73 4.38
CA SER A 55 -20.25 4.41 5.22
C SER A 55 -21.70 4.22 4.73
N LEU A 56 -21.94 3.30 3.79
CA LEU A 56 -23.27 2.82 3.36
C LEU A 56 -23.52 1.42 3.91
#